data_AF-A0A7W1RTU3-F1
#
_entry.id   AF-A0A7W1RTU3-F1
#
_cell.length_a   1.000
_cell.length_b   1.000
_cell.length_c   1.000
_cell.angle_alpha   90.00
_cell.angle_beta   90.00
_cell.angle_gamma   90.00
#
_symmetry.space_group_name_H-M   'P 1'
#
loop_
_entity.id
_entity.type
_entity.pdbx_description
1 polymer ?
#
loop_
_entity_poly.entity_id
_entity_poly.type
_entity_poly.pdbx_seq_one_letter_code
_entity_poly.pdbx_strand_id
1 'polypeptide(L)'
;MAVSERPIPRFVAEHPQEAIPYGRWAEALAERFLEACARIETDEELGEPGEVTWFPDRTYEGRTYLPATAPTANGFELFGYVSFSREHEGAEAADFEARADYTDETAEANPEWSLDLSEEVLGTWRGPYGRRGE
;
A
#
# COMPACT_ATOMS: atom_id res chain seq x y z
N MET A 1 -33.53 -4.07 22.37
CA MET A 1 -32.31 -3.33 21.97
C MET A 1 -32.66 -2.56 20.71
N ALA A 2 -32.62 -1.22 20.75
CA ALA A 2 -32.68 -0.46 19.50
C ALA A 2 -31.44 -0.86 18.68
N VAL A 3 -31.60 -1.07 17.37
CA VAL A 3 -30.46 -1.20 16.47
C VAL A 3 -29.81 0.19 16.43
N SER A 4 -28.92 0.44 17.38
CA SER A 4 -28.10 1.65 17.41
C SER A 4 -27.18 1.57 16.20
N GLU A 5 -27.46 2.42 15.22
CA GLU A 5 -26.58 2.83 14.12
C GLU A 5 -25.90 1.71 13.31
N ARG A 6 -26.24 1.61 12.02
CA ARG A 6 -25.55 0.68 11.11
C ARG A 6 -24.05 0.99 11.11
N PRO A 7 -23.17 -0.03 11.32
CA PRO A 7 -21.73 0.17 11.31
C PRO A 7 -21.26 0.67 9.93
N ILE A 8 -20.25 1.54 9.93
CA ILE A 8 -19.61 2.05 8.72
C ILE A 8 -18.22 1.44 8.62
N PRO A 9 -17.85 0.76 7.53
CA PRO A 9 -16.51 0.18 7.43
C PRO A 9 -15.42 1.25 7.35
N ARG A 10 -14.30 1.04 8.07
CA ARG A 10 -13.13 1.94 8.12
C ARG A 10 -12.12 1.69 7.00
N PHE A 11 -12.02 0.46 6.51
CA PHE A 11 -11.09 0.04 5.45
C PHE A 11 -11.85 -0.56 4.27
N VAL A 12 -12.64 0.28 3.59
CA VAL A 12 -13.41 -0.17 2.43
C VAL A 12 -12.45 -0.39 1.26
N ALA A 13 -12.34 -1.64 0.83
CA ALA A 13 -11.74 -2.01 -0.44
C ALA A 13 -12.69 -3.00 -1.13
N GLU A 14 -12.56 -3.08 -2.45
CA GLU A 14 -13.09 -4.18 -3.23
C GLU A 14 -12.40 -5.49 -2.80
N HIS A 15 -12.99 -6.64 -3.16
CA HIS A 15 -12.29 -7.91 -2.97
C HIS A 15 -10.94 -7.86 -3.71
N PRO A 16 -9.87 -8.52 -3.22
CA PRO A 16 -8.62 -8.61 -3.95
C PRO A 16 -8.84 -8.95 -5.43
N GLN A 17 -8.30 -8.10 -6.30
CA GLN A 17 -8.37 -8.24 -7.76
C GLN A 17 -7.10 -8.88 -8.33
N GLU A 18 -6.01 -8.88 -7.56
CA GLU A 18 -4.71 -9.38 -7.99
C GLU A 18 -4.20 -10.45 -7.03
N ALA A 19 -3.42 -11.39 -7.58
CA ALA A 19 -2.57 -12.23 -6.74
C ALA A 19 -1.37 -11.40 -6.25
N ILE A 20 -0.73 -11.88 -5.17
CA ILE A 20 0.56 -11.31 -4.73
C ILE A 20 1.53 -11.37 -5.92
N PRO A 21 2.18 -10.25 -6.31
CA PRO A 21 3.08 -10.20 -7.45
C PRO A 21 4.19 -11.24 -7.40
N TYR A 22 4.54 -11.78 -8.57
CA TYR A 22 5.68 -12.70 -8.72
C TYR A 22 6.33 -12.58 -10.11
N GLY A 23 7.55 -13.11 -10.23
CA GLY A 23 8.31 -13.14 -11.48
C GLY A 23 8.48 -11.76 -12.12
N ARG A 24 8.38 -11.67 -13.45
CA ARG A 24 8.55 -10.41 -14.21
C ARG A 24 7.57 -9.31 -13.80
N TRP A 25 6.41 -9.69 -13.30
CA TRP A 25 5.43 -8.71 -12.85
C TRP A 25 5.88 -8.06 -11.53
N ALA A 26 6.35 -8.86 -10.57
CA ALA A 26 6.97 -8.33 -9.35
C ALA A 26 8.19 -7.47 -9.67
N GLU A 27 9.04 -7.88 -10.63
CA GLU A 27 10.21 -7.09 -11.05
C GLU A 27 9.81 -5.71 -11.58
N ALA A 28 8.81 -5.64 -12.47
CA ALA A 28 8.33 -4.38 -13.03
C ALA A 28 7.70 -3.45 -11.98
N LEU A 29 6.95 -4.01 -11.02
CA LEU A 29 6.40 -3.24 -9.90
C LEU A 29 7.49 -2.78 -8.93
N ALA A 30 8.48 -3.63 -8.66
CA ALA A 30 9.60 -3.30 -7.78
C ALA A 30 10.41 -2.14 -8.33
N GLU A 31 10.68 -2.12 -9.64
CA GLU A 31 11.34 -0.97 -10.29
C GLU A 31 10.61 0.34 -10.00
N ARG A 32 9.28 0.36 -10.14
CA ARG A 32 8.45 1.55 -9.88
C ARG A 32 8.44 1.96 -8.41
N PHE A 33 8.36 0.98 -7.51
CA PHE A 33 8.41 1.24 -6.08
C PHE A 33 9.76 1.82 -5.67
N LEU A 34 10.86 1.19 -6.10
CA LEU A 34 12.21 1.64 -5.78
C LEU A 34 12.54 3.00 -6.42
N GLU A 35 11.99 3.30 -7.60
CA GLU A 35 12.07 4.64 -8.20
C GLU A 35 11.35 5.68 -7.31
N ALA A 36 10.22 5.34 -6.69
CA ALA A 36 9.57 6.21 -5.73
C ALA A 36 10.38 6.37 -4.43
N CYS A 37 10.98 5.29 -3.92
CA CYS A 37 11.87 5.35 -2.75
C CYS A 37 13.09 6.26 -3.00
N ALA A 38 13.68 6.19 -4.20
CA ALA A 38 14.82 7.03 -4.57
C ALA A 38 14.49 8.54 -4.66
N ARG A 39 13.20 8.90 -4.69
CA ARG A 39 12.72 10.30 -4.68
C ARG A 39 12.40 10.83 -3.29
N ILE A 40 12.53 10.02 -2.23
CA ILE A 40 12.30 10.49 -0.86
C ILE A 40 13.33 11.57 -0.53
N GLU A 41 12.83 12.76 -0.17
CA GLU A 41 13.67 13.87 0.27
C GLU A 41 13.86 13.76 1.79
N THR A 42 15.07 13.42 2.23
CA THR A 42 15.42 13.31 3.65
C THR A 42 16.90 13.66 3.88
N ASP A 43 17.21 14.11 5.09
CA ASP A 43 18.59 14.34 5.56
C ASP A 43 19.25 13.03 6.07
N GLU A 44 18.48 11.95 6.22
CA GLU A 44 18.97 10.64 6.68
C GLU A 44 19.64 9.86 5.55
N GLU A 45 20.72 9.14 5.88
CA GLU A 45 21.32 8.17 4.96
C GLU A 45 20.56 6.86 5.06
N LEU A 46 19.52 6.67 4.25
CA LEU A 46 18.67 5.47 4.30
C LEU A 46 19.44 4.19 3.93
N GLY A 47 20.47 4.29 3.10
CA GLY A 47 21.22 3.14 2.59
C GLY A 47 20.49 2.42 1.45
N GLU A 48 21.13 1.36 0.94
CA GLU A 48 20.60 0.60 -0.19
C GLU A 48 19.32 -0.19 0.20
N PRO A 49 18.24 -0.12 -0.61
CA PRO A 49 17.05 -0.93 -0.42
C PRO A 49 17.31 -2.44 -0.58
N GLY A 50 16.66 -3.24 0.24
CA GLY A 50 16.63 -4.70 0.18
C GLY A 50 15.54 -5.26 -0.74
N GLU A 51 15.15 -6.51 -0.48
CA GLU A 51 14.08 -7.17 -1.24
C GLU A 51 12.70 -6.58 -0.91
N VAL A 52 11.90 -6.33 -1.96
CA VAL A 52 10.55 -5.81 -1.81
C VAL A 52 9.59 -6.93 -1.41
N THR A 53 8.92 -6.74 -0.27
CA THR A 53 7.84 -7.60 0.21
C THR A 53 6.49 -7.00 -0.22
N TRP A 54 5.66 -7.80 -0.87
CA TRP A 54 4.34 -7.38 -1.35
C TRP A 54 3.22 -7.90 -0.45
N PHE A 55 2.18 -7.09 -0.30
CA PHE A 55 0.99 -7.43 0.47
C PHE A 55 -0.23 -7.55 -0.44
N PRO A 56 -1.32 -8.21 0.02
CA PRO A 56 -2.55 -8.32 -0.77
C PRO A 56 -3.07 -6.95 -1.20
N ASP A 57 -3.64 -6.87 -2.40
CA ASP A 57 -4.09 -5.59 -2.96
C ASP A 57 -5.23 -4.94 -2.17
N ARG A 58 -5.40 -3.64 -2.40
CA ARG A 58 -6.48 -2.80 -1.88
C ARG A 58 -7.12 -2.06 -3.05
N THR A 59 -7.88 -2.76 -3.88
CA THR A 59 -8.58 -2.11 -5.00
C THR A 59 -9.71 -1.19 -4.51
N TYR A 60 -9.79 0.02 -5.05
CA TYR A 60 -10.85 0.98 -4.76
C TYR A 60 -11.19 1.80 -6.02
N GLU A 61 -12.47 1.82 -6.39
CA GLU A 61 -12.98 2.56 -7.56
C GLU A 61 -12.27 2.15 -8.86
N GLY A 62 -12.03 0.85 -9.03
CA GLY A 62 -11.38 0.30 -10.22
C GLY A 62 -9.88 0.56 -10.34
N ARG A 63 -9.25 1.18 -9.33
CA ARG A 63 -7.80 1.31 -9.22
C ARG A 63 -7.26 0.35 -8.18
N THR A 64 -6.27 -0.45 -8.56
CA THR A 64 -5.62 -1.42 -7.68
C THR A 64 -4.41 -0.77 -7.02
N TYR A 65 -4.25 -0.99 -5.72
CA TYR A 65 -3.12 -0.54 -4.92
C TYR A 65 -2.45 -1.75 -4.30
N LEU A 66 -1.18 -1.97 -4.61
CA LEU A 66 -0.37 -3.05 -4.07
C LEU A 66 0.61 -2.47 -3.05
N PRO A 67 0.37 -2.70 -1.75
CA PRO A 67 1.29 -2.23 -0.71
C PRO A 67 2.60 -3.01 -0.77
N ALA A 68 3.69 -2.31 -0.47
CA ALA A 68 5.03 -2.83 -0.45
C ALA A 68 5.83 -2.29 0.72
N THR A 69 6.76 -3.12 1.20
CA THR A 69 7.82 -2.69 2.10
C THR A 69 9.17 -3.22 1.64
N ALA A 70 10.25 -2.57 2.05
CA ALA A 70 11.61 -3.05 1.85
C ALA A 70 12.52 -2.55 2.99
N PRO A 71 13.28 -3.43 3.65
CA PRO A 71 14.28 -3.00 4.61
C PRO A 71 15.43 -2.30 3.89
N THR A 72 16.18 -1.48 4.61
CA THR A 72 17.37 -0.79 4.09
C THR A 72 18.63 -1.22 4.82
N ALA A 73 19.79 -1.04 4.18
CA ALA A 73 21.09 -1.39 4.78
C ALA A 73 21.39 -0.65 6.10
N ASN A 74 20.79 0.52 6.32
CA ASN A 74 21.02 1.34 7.51
C ASN A 74 19.92 1.19 8.58
N GLY A 75 19.03 0.21 8.43
CA GLY A 75 18.06 -0.16 9.47
C GLY A 75 16.72 0.56 9.41
N PHE A 76 16.44 1.30 8.34
CA PHE A 76 15.11 1.85 8.07
C PHE A 76 14.24 0.84 7.30
N GLU A 77 12.93 1.03 7.37
CA GLU A 77 11.94 0.34 6.53
C GLU A 77 11.35 1.35 5.54
N LEU A 78 11.48 1.06 4.24
CA LEU A 78 10.74 1.75 3.19
C LEU A 78 9.36 1.14 3.10
N PHE A 79 8.33 1.96 2.98
CA PHE A 79 6.95 1.48 2.82
C PHE A 79 6.16 2.35 1.86
N GLY A 80 5.12 1.78 1.27
CA GLY A 80 4.24 2.51 0.37
C GLY A 80 3.42 1.59 -0.52
N TYR A 81 3.19 2.00 -1.76
CA TYR A 81 2.44 1.20 -2.72
C TYR A 81 2.80 1.53 -4.17
N VAL A 82 2.48 0.58 -5.05
CA VAL A 82 2.32 0.82 -6.49
C VAL A 82 0.86 0.65 -6.84
N SER A 83 0.33 1.56 -7.66
CA SER A 83 -1.07 1.55 -8.09
C SER A 83 -1.19 1.66 -9.60
N PHE A 84 -2.27 1.09 -10.14
CA PHE A 84 -2.56 1.06 -11.57
C PHE A 84 -4.05 0.81 -11.81
N SER A 85 -4.51 1.11 -13.01
CA SER A 85 -5.85 0.78 -13.50
C SER A 85 -5.81 -0.47 -14.38
N ARG A 86 -6.93 -1.21 -14.43
CA ARG A 86 -7.22 -2.21 -15.47
C ARG A 86 -8.65 -2.04 -15.95
N GLU A 87 -8.87 -2.17 -17.24
CA GLU A 87 -10.24 -2.12 -17.79
C GLU A 87 -11.09 -3.33 -17.34
N HIS A 88 -10.46 -4.50 -17.20
CA HIS A 88 -11.06 -5.72 -16.69
C HIS A 88 -9.98 -6.69 -16.17
N GLU A 89 -10.40 -7.76 -15.49
CA GLU A 89 -9.51 -8.84 -15.05
C GLU A 89 -8.70 -9.38 -16.23
N GLY A 90 -7.36 -9.42 -16.08
CA GLY A 90 -6.43 -9.88 -17.11
C GLY A 90 -6.10 -8.88 -18.23
N ALA A 91 -6.73 -7.69 -18.28
CA ALA A 91 -6.33 -6.61 -19.22
C ALA A 91 -4.95 -6.05 -18.86
N GLU A 92 -4.22 -5.43 -19.79
CA GLU A 92 -2.93 -4.79 -19.47
C GLU A 92 -3.10 -3.70 -18.39
N ALA A 93 -2.17 -3.63 -17.44
CA ALA A 93 -2.17 -2.61 -16.40
C ALA A 93 -1.68 -1.27 -16.97
N ALA A 94 -2.36 -0.19 -16.60
CA ALA A 94 -2.09 1.16 -17.09
C ALA A 94 -2.10 2.19 -15.95
N ASP A 95 -1.78 3.45 -16.29
CA ASP A 95 -1.84 4.59 -15.35
C ASP A 95 -1.06 4.36 -14.06
N PHE A 96 0.17 3.84 -14.16
CA PHE A 96 0.98 3.51 -13.00
C PHE A 96 1.36 4.73 -12.18
N GLU A 97 1.19 4.63 -10.87
CA GLU A 97 1.71 5.56 -9.88
C GLU A 97 2.35 4.80 -8.73
N ALA A 98 3.40 5.35 -8.14
CA ALA A 98 4.05 4.77 -6.98
C ALA A 98 4.29 5.85 -5.94
N ARG A 99 4.05 5.51 -4.67
CA ARG A 99 4.29 6.35 -3.51
C ARG A 99 5.10 5.56 -2.50
N ALA A 100 6.09 6.21 -1.92
CA ALA A 100 6.95 5.64 -0.90
C ALA A 100 7.25 6.68 0.18
N ASP A 101 7.48 6.18 1.38
CA ASP A 101 7.98 6.90 2.54
C ASP A 101 8.86 5.94 3.35
N TYR A 102 9.42 6.39 4.46
CA TYR A 102 10.31 5.58 5.30
C TYR A 102 10.04 5.76 6.80
N THR A 103 10.48 4.78 7.59
CA THR A 103 10.43 4.81 9.05
C THR A 103 11.67 4.14 9.62
N ASP A 104 12.11 4.55 10.82
CA ASP A 104 13.14 3.89 11.62
C ASP A 104 12.59 2.71 12.44
N GLU A 105 11.26 2.60 12.55
CA GLU A 105 10.60 1.49 13.21
C GLU A 105 10.28 0.36 12.20
N THR A 106 11.00 -0.76 12.32
CA THR A 106 10.86 -1.88 11.39
C THR A 106 9.86 -2.93 11.86
N ALA A 107 9.28 -3.68 10.91
CA ALA A 107 8.42 -4.82 11.23
C ALA A 107 9.18 -5.94 11.95
N GLU A 108 10.47 -6.11 11.68
CA GLU A 108 11.33 -7.09 12.37
C GLU A 108 11.49 -6.74 13.86
N ALA A 109 11.63 -5.45 14.19
CA ALA A 109 11.74 -4.99 15.57
C ALA A 109 10.41 -5.08 16.34
N ASN A 110 9.29 -5.21 15.63
CA ASN A 110 7.94 -5.16 16.20
C ASN A 110 7.04 -6.30 15.67
N PRO A 111 7.37 -7.58 15.94
CA PRO A 111 6.70 -8.73 15.36
C PRO A 111 5.23 -8.91 15.83
N GLU A 112 4.83 -8.23 16.91
CA GLU A 112 3.46 -8.23 17.42
C GLU A 112 2.54 -7.25 16.70
N TRP A 113 3.07 -6.38 15.84
CA TRP A 113 2.28 -5.41 15.13
C TRP A 113 1.26 -6.08 14.22
N SER A 114 0.02 -5.58 14.32
CA SER A 114 -1.12 -6.00 13.49
C SER A 114 -1.67 -4.85 12.63
N LEU A 115 -0.98 -3.70 12.66
CA LEU A 115 -1.32 -2.48 11.95
C LEU A 115 -0.50 -2.37 10.68
N ASP A 116 -1.09 -1.74 9.66
CA ASP A 116 -0.38 -1.36 8.43
C ASP A 116 0.66 -0.26 8.74
N LEU A 117 1.83 -0.33 8.11
CA LEU A 117 2.89 0.68 8.24
C LEU A 117 2.49 2.02 7.58
N SER A 118 1.56 1.98 6.63
CA SER A 118 1.05 3.17 5.94
C SER A 118 -0.32 3.58 6.45
N GLU A 119 -0.45 4.85 6.85
CA GLU A 119 -1.73 5.48 7.18
C GLU A 119 -2.30 6.32 6.01
N GLU A 120 -1.73 6.20 4.81
CA GLU A 120 -2.14 6.99 3.64
C GLU A 120 -3.61 6.74 3.28
N VAL A 121 -4.39 7.82 3.23
CA VAL A 121 -5.83 7.77 2.92
C VAL A 121 -6.05 7.98 1.42
N LEU A 122 -6.27 6.87 0.71
CA LEU A 122 -6.50 6.88 -0.75
C LEU A 122 -7.83 7.50 -1.18
N GLY A 123 -8.83 7.47 -0.29
CA GLY A 123 -10.18 7.94 -0.59
C GLY A 123 -11.08 7.94 0.63
N THR A 124 -12.27 8.53 0.48
CA THR A 124 -13.27 8.55 1.56
C THR A 124 -14.61 8.13 1.04
N TRP A 125 -15.19 7.10 1.64
CA TRP A 125 -16.57 6.72 1.39
C TRP A 125 -17.55 7.75 1.99
N ARG A 126 -18.52 8.20 1.19
CA ARG A 126 -19.57 9.12 1.64
C ARG A 126 -20.69 8.35 2.34
N GLY A 127 -20.51 8.13 3.64
CA GLY A 127 -21.51 7.45 4.46
C GLY A 127 -22.77 8.28 4.73
N PRO A 128 -23.88 7.64 5.15
CA PRO A 128 -25.12 8.33 5.52
C PRO A 128 -24.87 9.41 6.57
N TYR A 129 -25.46 10.59 6.36
CA TYR A 129 -25.35 11.76 7.24
C TYR A 129 -23.91 12.25 7.44
N GLY A 130 -22.99 11.97 6.50
CA GLY A 130 -21.60 12.41 6.56
C GLY A 130 -20.72 11.61 7.53
N ARG A 131 -21.23 10.51 8.09
CA ARG A 131 -20.50 9.65 9.02
C ARG A 131 -19.43 8.82 8.29
N ARG A 132 -18.35 8.49 9.00
CA ARG A 132 -17.20 7.71 8.51
C ARG A 132 -16.95 6.51 9.43
N GLY A 133 -16.18 5.53 8.96
CA GLY A 133 -15.75 4.41 9.79
C GLY A 133 -14.67 4.91 10.76
N GLU A 134 -14.91 4.73 12.06
CA GLU A 134 -13.90 4.81 13.12
C GLU A 134 -13.36 3.41 13.44
#